data_AF-A0A350IHE9-F1
#
_entry.id   AF-A0A350IHE9-F1
#
_cell.length_a   1.000
_cell.length_b   1.000
_cell.length_c   1.000
_cell.angle_alpha   90.00
_cell.angle_beta   90.00
_cell.angle_gamma   90.00
#
_symmetry.space_group_name_H-M   'P 1'
#
loop_
_entity.id
_entity.type
_entity.pdbx_description
1 polymer ?
#
loop_
_entity_poly.entity_id
_entity_poly.type
_entity_poly.pdbx_seq_one_letter_code
_entity_poly.pdbx_strand_id
1 'polypeptide(L)'
;ISSAEESAEVASSDIVRDFTFKAGKHELSGLMMIRNVGPDAVRVVATTYFGMSLFDMTVTKDSYTMNSCTDFLDRKDVSAFIASRIRKMIPEFNWETI
;
A
#
# COMPACT_ATOMS: atom_id res chain seq x y z
N ILE A 1 36.91 -10.85 10.36
CA ILE A 1 35.91 -9.80 10.66
C ILE A 1 34.73 -10.10 9.76
N SER A 2 33.75 -10.84 10.26
CA SER A 2 32.50 -11.13 9.55
C SER A 2 31.43 -10.32 10.26
N SER A 3 31.11 -9.16 9.70
CA SER A 3 29.95 -8.38 10.12
C SER A 3 28.73 -9.08 9.57
N ALA A 4 28.06 -9.83 10.43
CA ALA A 4 26.65 -10.17 10.22
C ALA A 4 25.88 -8.84 10.33
N GLU A 5 25.35 -8.37 9.21
CA GLU A 5 24.37 -7.30 9.18
C GLU A 5 23.10 -7.85 9.85
N GLU A 6 23.01 -7.62 11.16
CA GLU A 6 21.80 -7.80 11.94
C GLU A 6 20.75 -6.84 11.40
N SER A 7 20.00 -7.32 10.41
CA SER A 7 18.79 -6.66 9.92
C SER A 7 17.80 -6.70 11.07
N ALA A 8 17.74 -5.61 11.83
CA ALA A 8 16.75 -5.41 12.87
C ALA A 8 15.36 -5.67 12.28
N GLU A 9 14.73 -6.77 12.68
CA GLU A 9 13.31 -7.01 12.45
C GLU A 9 12.54 -5.94 13.24
N VAL A 10 12.32 -4.80 12.59
CA VAL A 10 11.34 -3.83 13.06
C VAL A 10 10.01 -4.56 13.03
N ALA A 11 9.50 -4.91 14.22
CA ALA A 11 8.17 -5.48 14.40
C ALA A 11 7.13 -4.47 13.88
N SER A 12 6.91 -4.47 12.57
CA SER A 12 5.91 -3.69 11.88
C SER A 12 4.56 -4.29 12.24
N SER A 13 3.84 -3.65 13.16
CA SER A 13 2.43 -3.97 13.38
C SER A 13 1.66 -3.67 12.10
N ASP A 14 1.22 -4.70 11.40
CA ASP A 14 0.38 -4.54 10.23
C ASP A 14 -0.93 -3.84 10.61
N ILE A 15 -1.23 -2.74 9.94
CA ILE A 15 -2.49 -2.01 10.14
C ILE A 15 -3.49 -2.52 9.12
N VAL A 16 -4.57 -3.12 9.58
CA VAL A 16 -5.69 -3.55 8.72
C VAL A 16 -6.84 -2.56 8.84
N ARG A 17 -7.39 -2.11 7.72
CA ARG A 17 -8.51 -1.17 7.63
C ARG A 17 -9.53 -1.68 6.63
N ASP A 18 -10.80 -1.49 6.92
CA ASP A 18 -11.84 -1.55 5.90
C ASP A 18 -11.67 -0.40 4.90
N PHE A 19 -11.93 -0.67 3.63
CA PHE A 19 -11.97 0.36 2.61
C PHE A 19 -13.21 0.21 1.72
N THR A 20 -13.64 1.35 1.20
CA THR A 20 -14.63 1.44 0.11
C THR A 20 -14.05 2.34 -0.97
N PHE A 21 -13.94 1.80 -2.17
CA PHE A 21 -13.47 2.49 -3.37
C PHE A 21 -14.63 2.64 -4.35
N LYS A 22 -14.97 3.89 -4.68
CA LYS A 22 -16.02 4.23 -5.64
C LYS A 22 -15.41 4.73 -6.93
N ALA A 23 -15.66 4.02 -8.03
CA ALA A 23 -15.26 4.40 -9.39
C ALA A 23 -16.51 4.53 -10.27
N GLY A 24 -17.05 5.74 -10.34
CA GLY A 24 -18.30 6.00 -11.07
C GLY A 24 -19.48 5.27 -10.43
N LYS A 25 -20.10 4.34 -11.18
CA LYS A 25 -21.21 3.50 -10.70
C LYS A 25 -20.76 2.22 -10.01
N HIS A 26 -19.46 1.93 -10.01
CA HIS A 26 -18.90 0.73 -9.40
C HIS A 26 -18.39 1.04 -8.00
N GLU A 27 -18.69 0.16 -7.06
CA GLU A 27 -18.21 0.21 -5.69
C GLU A 27 -17.49 -1.09 -5.38
N LEU A 28 -16.27 -0.98 -4.85
CA LEU A 28 -15.45 -2.09 -4.38
C LEU A 28 -15.18 -1.88 -2.90
N SER A 29 -15.36 -2.91 -2.10
CA SER A 29 -15.09 -2.84 -0.67
C SER A 29 -14.40 -4.09 -0.17
N GLY A 30 -13.69 -3.94 0.93
CA GLY A 30 -12.97 -5.04 1.55
C GLY A 30 -11.94 -4.56 2.54
N LEU A 31 -10.89 -5.36 2.69
CA LEU A 31 -9.83 -5.14 3.66
C LEU A 31 -8.56 -4.66 2.96
N MET A 32 -7.94 -3.65 3.55
CA MET A 32 -6.65 -3.10 3.17
C MET A 32 -5.66 -3.28 4.31
N MET A 33 -4.59 -4.02 4.06
CA MET A 33 -3.46 -4.17 4.97
C MET A 33 -2.37 -3.18 4.58
N ILE A 34 -1.81 -2.50 5.56
CA ILE A 34 -0.74 -1.52 5.42
C ILE A 34 0.42 -2.00 6.30
N ARG A 35 1.58 -2.21 5.68
CA ARG A 35 2.80 -2.67 6.33
C ARG A 35 3.93 -1.67 6.06
N ASN A 36 4.68 -1.32 7.08
CA ASN A 36 5.92 -0.57 6.89
C ASN A 36 7.00 -1.56 6.43
N VAL A 37 7.57 -1.32 5.25
CA VAL A 37 8.59 -2.20 4.65
C VAL A 37 9.97 -1.55 4.60
N GLY A 38 10.06 -0.28 4.99
CA GLY A 38 11.29 0.47 5.13
C GLY A 38 11.05 1.84 5.78
N PRO A 39 12.12 2.65 5.95
CA PRO A 39 12.03 3.99 6.53
C PRO A 39 11.14 4.95 5.72
N ASP A 40 11.03 4.72 4.41
CA ASP A 40 10.40 5.61 3.42
C ASP A 40 9.37 4.90 2.53
N ALA A 41 9.09 3.62 2.81
CA ALA A 41 8.20 2.79 2.01
C ALA A 41 7.16 2.06 2.87
N VAL A 42 5.91 2.10 2.38
CA VAL A 42 4.80 1.29 2.87
C VAL A 42 4.33 0.34 1.78
N ARG A 43 4.01 -0.90 2.15
CA ARG A 43 3.32 -1.84 1.27
C ARG A 43 1.86 -1.90 1.67
N VAL A 44 0.99 -1.74 0.68
CA VAL A 44 -0.46 -1.75 0.82
C VAL A 44 -1.03 -2.86 -0.03
N VAL A 45 -1.75 -3.78 0.61
CA VAL A 45 -2.43 -4.89 -0.05
C VAL A 45 -3.93 -4.75 0.20
N ALA A 46 -4.72 -4.71 -0.86
CA ALA A 46 -6.16 -4.63 -0.78
C ALA A 46 -6.82 -5.90 -1.32
N THR A 47 -7.81 -6.39 -0.59
CA THR A 47 -8.59 -7.58 -0.93
C THR A 47 -10.07 -7.29 -0.75
N THR A 48 -10.95 -7.96 -1.51
CA THR A 48 -12.38 -7.96 -1.18
C THR A 48 -12.62 -8.79 0.08
N TYR A 49 -13.78 -8.63 0.73
CA TYR A 49 -14.17 -9.47 1.87
C TYR A 49 -14.22 -10.98 1.54
N PHE A 50 -14.38 -11.33 0.27
CA PHE A 50 -14.39 -12.73 -0.20
C PHE A 50 -13.00 -13.28 -0.53
N GLY A 51 -11.93 -12.52 -0.22
CA GLY A 51 -10.55 -12.98 -0.38
C GLY A 51 -9.96 -12.80 -1.78
N MET A 52 -10.64 -12.08 -2.67
CA MET A 52 -10.06 -11.74 -3.98
C MET A 52 -9.05 -10.60 -3.80
N SER A 53 -7.80 -10.83 -4.18
CA SER A 53 -6.79 -9.76 -4.24
C SER A 53 -7.17 -8.73 -5.29
N LEU A 54 -7.13 -7.45 -4.92
CA LEU A 54 -7.41 -6.32 -5.81
C LEU A 54 -6.11 -5.69 -6.28
N PHE A 55 -5.25 -5.32 -5.35
CA PHE A 55 -3.93 -4.79 -5.64
C PHE A 55 -2.95 -5.01 -4.49
N ASP A 56 -1.67 -5.00 -4.85
CA ASP A 56 -0.52 -4.97 -3.96
C ASP A 56 0.41 -3.88 -4.48
N MET A 57 0.63 -2.85 -3.68
CA MET A 57 1.38 -1.67 -4.06
C MET A 57 2.39 -1.30 -2.98
N THR A 58 3.62 -1.02 -3.40
CA THR A 58 4.62 -0.34 -2.56
C THR A 58 4.58 1.15 -2.87
N VAL A 59 4.42 2.00 -1.85
CA VAL A 59 4.32 3.45 -1.99
C VAL A 59 5.46 4.11 -1.22
N THR A 60 6.19 5.00 -1.89
CA THR A 60 7.14 5.94 -1.28
C THR A 60 6.57 7.37 -1.36
N LYS A 61 7.32 8.34 -0.82
CA LYS A 61 6.96 9.77 -0.85
C LYS A 61 6.62 10.24 -2.27
N ASP A 62 7.48 9.90 -3.22
CA ASP A 62 7.51 10.44 -4.58
C ASP A 62 7.12 9.41 -5.64
N SER A 63 7.28 8.13 -5.35
CA SER A 63 7.08 7.04 -6.29
C SER A 63 6.15 5.95 -5.75
N TYR A 64 5.78 5.03 -6.63
CA TYR A 64 5.05 3.82 -6.27
C TYR A 64 5.42 2.70 -7.24
N THR A 65 5.29 1.46 -6.78
CA THR A 65 5.38 0.25 -7.61
C THR A 65 4.11 -0.56 -7.41
N MET A 66 3.43 -0.89 -8.50
CA MET A 66 2.33 -1.84 -8.49
C MET A 66 2.93 -3.25 -8.62
N ASN A 67 2.91 -4.03 -7.54
CA ASN A 67 3.47 -5.38 -7.49
C ASN A 67 2.53 -6.38 -8.17
N SER A 68 1.22 -6.23 -7.92
CA SER A 68 0.18 -6.98 -8.60
C SER A 68 -1.13 -6.20 -8.55
N CYS A 69 -1.98 -6.37 -9.55
CA CYS A 69 -3.35 -5.89 -9.49
C CYS A 69 -4.25 -6.68 -10.43
N THR A 70 -5.55 -6.61 -10.20
CA THR A 70 -6.57 -7.08 -11.13
C THR A 70 -6.59 -6.21 -12.39
N ASP A 71 -6.93 -6.80 -13.54
CA ASP A 71 -6.93 -6.12 -14.85
C ASP A 71 -7.65 -4.76 -14.88
N PHE A 72 -8.74 -4.60 -14.13
CA PHE A 72 -9.49 -3.33 -14.12
C PHE A 72 -8.76 -2.20 -13.35
N LEU A 73 -7.77 -2.54 -12.52
CA LEU A 73 -6.88 -1.60 -11.83
C LEU A 73 -5.53 -1.44 -12.55
N ASP A 74 -5.25 -2.25 -13.58
CA ASP A 74 -4.02 -2.21 -14.37
C ASP A 74 -4.02 -1.05 -15.37
N ARG A 75 -4.13 0.16 -14.81
CA ARG A 75 -4.03 1.42 -15.53
C ARG A 75 -3.17 2.37 -14.73
N LYS A 76 -2.28 3.09 -15.43
CA LYS A 76 -1.33 4.03 -14.80
C LYS A 76 -2.04 5.16 -14.04
N ASP A 77 -3.16 5.66 -14.55
CA ASP A 77 -3.92 6.72 -13.92
C ASP A 77 -4.62 6.25 -12.64
N VAL A 78 -5.19 5.04 -12.66
CA VAL A 78 -5.80 4.40 -11.48
C VAL A 78 -4.75 4.11 -10.41
N SER A 79 -3.61 3.54 -10.81
CA SER A 79 -2.50 3.23 -9.91
C SER A 79 -1.95 4.50 -9.25
N ALA A 80 -1.72 5.56 -10.03
CA ALA A 80 -1.28 6.85 -9.50
C ALA A 80 -2.31 7.48 -8.55
N PHE A 81 -3.60 7.34 -8.86
CA PHE A 81 -4.68 7.81 -7.99
C PHE A 81 -4.69 7.06 -6.66
N ILE A 82 -4.59 5.73 -6.67
CA ILE A 82 -4.53 4.90 -5.46
C ILE A 82 -3.32 5.30 -4.60
N ALA A 83 -2.12 5.43 -5.20
CA ALA A 83 -0.92 5.88 -4.49
C ALA A 83 -1.11 7.25 -3.83
N SER A 84 -1.70 8.21 -4.56
CA SER A 84 -2.02 9.55 -4.02
C SER A 84 -2.98 9.50 -2.83
N ARG A 85 -3.98 8.61 -2.86
CA ARG A 85 -4.93 8.42 -1.75
C ARG A 85 -4.27 7.76 -0.55
N ILE A 86 -3.40 6.78 -0.75
CA ILE A 86 -2.66 6.11 0.33
C ILE A 86 -1.79 7.11 1.09
N ARG A 87 -1.02 7.95 0.38
CA ARG A 87 -0.17 8.98 1.02
C ARG A 87 -0.96 9.93 1.92
N LYS A 88 -2.18 10.32 1.50
CA LYS A 88 -3.07 11.17 2.29
C LYS A 88 -3.69 10.45 3.49
N MET A 89 -3.84 9.13 3.42
CA MET A 89 -4.47 8.32 4.46
C MET A 89 -3.51 7.93 5.58
N ILE A 90 -2.20 7.90 5.30
CA ILE A 90 -1.16 7.51 6.28
C ILE A 90 -0.31 8.76 6.61
N PRO A 91 -0.85 9.73 7.39
CA PRO A 91 -0.11 10.93 7.77
C PRO A 91 0.98 10.66 8.81
N GLU A 92 0.88 9.55 9.54
CA GLU A 92 1.86 9.10 10.53
C GLU A 92 3.17 8.65 9.88
N PHE A 93 3.13 8.34 8.59
CA PHE A 93 4.32 8.14 7.80
C PHE A 93 4.87 9.51 7.44
N ASN A 94 6.05 9.85 7.98
CA ASN A 94 6.66 11.15 7.81
C ASN A 94 7.22 11.29 6.38
N TRP A 95 6.32 11.60 5.45
CA TRP A 95 6.66 11.87 4.06
C TRP A 95 7.49 13.14 3.90
N GLU A 96 7.63 14.01 4.91
CA GLU A 96 8.29 15.32 4.76
C GLU A 96 9.79 15.30 5.13
N THR A 97 10.25 14.30 5.89
CA THR A 97 11.66 14.21 6.34
C THR A 97 12.59 13.41 5.40
N ILE A 98 12.11 13.08 4.20
CA ILE A 98 12.87 12.39 3.14
C ILE A 98 13.05 13.30 1.94
#